data_AF-A0A4P8IHI8-F1
#
_entry.id   AF-A0A4P8IHI8-F1
#
_cell.length_a   1.000
_cell.length_b   1.000
_cell.length_c   1.000
_cell.angle_alpha   90.00
_cell.angle_beta   90.00
_cell.angle_gamma   90.00
#
_symmetry.space_group_name_H-M   'P 1'
#
loop_
_entity.id
_entity.type
_entity.pdbx_description
1 polymer ?
#
loop_
_entity_poly.entity_id
_entity_poly.type
_entity_poly.pdbx_seq_one_letter_code
_entity_poly.pdbx_strand_id
1 'polypeptide(L)'
;MNYGVIRYILGLVMLFEGAFLSLPCIVALIYREARGIPFFAVMLLCLFVGFLMSHKKPKSMQYYAKEGFVAVALSWIMMSFFGCLPFVFNGDIPSFTNAMFEMISGFTTTGASILDDVEVLAKCSLFWRSFSHWIGGMGVLVFILAILPMGGGQNLHLMKAESPGPSVGKLVPKVRQTAKILYGIYCFMTVVEIVILMFGGLPLFDSMLLSFGSAGTGGFSILNSGFADYSPFIQYTVTVFMILFGVNFNVYYFILIRKFKDAFKFEELKYYLFVIAAAIACITYNIRDLFPTLESAFRHASFQVGSIITTTGYSSVDFNTWPEFSKVILVMLMFIGACAGSTGGGIKVSRVILMLKTVKKEMYFYIHPRSIRKIKFNQHVVEHEVMRSINIFLITYMMILSFSTLLIALDGYDLITDFTAVAATLNNIGPGLELVGPTSNFGMFSDFSKVVLMFDMLAGRLELFPMLVLISPITWRDTKVFKKIPKYKGRASDI
;
A
#
# COMPACT_ATOMS: atom_id res chain seq x y z
N MET A 1 18.14 8.56 -20.79
CA MET A 1 17.15 7.67 -20.15
C MET A 1 16.77 6.57 -21.14
N ASN A 2 16.63 5.32 -20.73
CA ASN A 2 16.24 4.22 -21.63
C ASN A 2 14.71 4.12 -21.79
N TYR A 3 14.12 5.00 -22.61
CA TYR A 3 12.68 5.03 -22.88
C TYR A 3 12.13 3.72 -23.46
N GLY A 4 12.96 2.96 -24.17
CA GLY A 4 12.57 1.67 -24.75
C GLY A 4 12.18 0.65 -23.70
N VAL A 5 12.90 0.60 -22.58
CA VAL A 5 12.59 -0.30 -21.45
C VAL A 5 11.35 0.17 -20.70
N ILE A 6 11.21 1.48 -20.44
CA ILE A 6 10.02 2.03 -19.76
C ILE A 6 8.76 1.67 -20.54
N ARG A 7 8.73 1.95 -21.86
CA ARG A 7 7.61 1.58 -22.74
C ARG A 7 7.31 0.08 -22.71
N TYR A 8 8.35 -0.76 -22.70
CA TYR A 8 8.18 -2.22 -22.65
C TYR A 8 7.55 -2.69 -21.33
N ILE A 9 8.00 -2.14 -20.20
CA ILE A 9 7.42 -2.43 -18.87
C ILE A 9 5.96 -2.01 -18.81
N LEU A 10 5.65 -0.79 -19.24
CA LEU A 10 4.28 -0.29 -19.32
C LEU A 10 3.40 -1.18 -20.22
N GLY A 11 3.92 -1.59 -21.39
CA GLY A 11 3.20 -2.53 -22.26
C GLY A 11 2.90 -3.88 -21.61
N LEU A 12 3.83 -4.41 -20.80
CA LEU A 12 3.58 -5.63 -20.03
C LEU A 12 2.52 -5.42 -18.95
N VAL A 13 2.58 -4.30 -18.22
CA VAL A 13 1.58 -3.95 -17.21
C VAL A 13 0.18 -3.89 -17.81
N MET A 14 0.02 -3.24 -18.97
CA MET A 14 -1.26 -3.19 -19.71
C MET A 14 -1.77 -4.57 -20.13
N LEU A 15 -0.88 -5.49 -20.53
CA LEU A 15 -1.28 -6.87 -20.86
C LEU A 15 -1.80 -7.60 -19.62
N PHE A 16 -1.14 -7.43 -18.47
CA PHE A 16 -1.60 -8.02 -17.21
C PHE A 16 -2.90 -7.41 -16.72
N GLU A 17 -3.06 -6.10 -16.84
CA GLU A 17 -4.31 -5.43 -16.51
C GLU A 17 -5.47 -5.93 -17.38
N GLY A 18 -5.25 -6.07 -18.70
CA GLY A 18 -6.21 -6.73 -19.58
C GLY A 18 -6.52 -8.16 -19.13
N ALA A 19 -5.52 -8.94 -18.71
CA ALA A 19 -5.76 -10.28 -18.17
C ALA A 19 -6.57 -10.23 -16.86
N PHE A 20 -6.33 -9.26 -15.98
CA PHE A 20 -7.08 -9.11 -14.73
C PHE A 20 -8.54 -8.67 -14.95
N LEU A 21 -8.78 -7.78 -15.92
CA LEU A 21 -10.13 -7.34 -16.31
C LEU A 21 -10.97 -8.49 -16.89
N SER A 22 -10.38 -9.61 -17.29
CA SER A 22 -11.15 -10.80 -17.67
C SER A 22 -11.94 -11.41 -16.50
N LEU A 23 -11.48 -11.24 -15.26
CA LEU A 23 -12.14 -11.78 -14.07
C LEU A 23 -13.50 -11.09 -13.79
N PRO A 24 -13.62 -9.75 -13.72
CA PRO A 24 -14.93 -9.11 -13.60
C PRO A 24 -15.83 -9.39 -14.81
N CYS A 25 -15.31 -9.64 -16.02
CA CYS A 25 -16.12 -10.13 -17.14
C CYS A 25 -16.73 -11.51 -16.85
N ILE A 26 -15.96 -12.44 -16.28
CA ILE A 26 -16.47 -13.76 -15.87
C ILE A 26 -17.56 -13.60 -14.81
N VAL A 27 -17.34 -12.74 -13.81
CA VAL A 27 -18.34 -12.43 -12.78
C VAL A 27 -19.62 -11.89 -13.41
N ALA A 28 -19.53 -10.92 -14.33
CA ALA A 28 -20.68 -10.38 -15.03
C ALA A 28 -21.46 -11.46 -15.81
N LEU A 29 -20.77 -12.44 -16.42
CA LEU A 29 -21.42 -13.55 -17.11
C LEU A 29 -22.14 -14.49 -16.14
N ILE A 30 -21.54 -14.81 -14.99
CA ILE A 30 -22.14 -15.66 -13.95
C ILE A 30 -23.42 -15.02 -13.40
N TYR A 31 -23.35 -13.72 -13.06
CA TYR A 31 -24.47 -12.96 -12.49
C TYR A 31 -25.41 -12.37 -13.56
N ARG A 32 -25.12 -12.58 -14.86
CA ARG A 32 -25.89 -12.10 -16.01
C ARG A 32 -26.09 -10.58 -16.03
N GLU A 33 -25.02 -9.84 -15.73
CA GLU A 33 -25.02 -8.38 -15.66
C GLU A 33 -24.58 -7.75 -16.99
N ALA A 34 -25.46 -6.97 -17.62
CA ALA A 34 -25.12 -6.21 -18.82
C ALA A 34 -24.03 -5.14 -18.55
N ARG A 35 -23.88 -4.69 -17.29
CA ARG A 35 -22.83 -3.75 -16.85
C ARG A 35 -21.41 -4.32 -16.96
N GLY A 36 -21.25 -5.61 -17.31
CA GLY A 36 -19.95 -6.21 -17.65
C GLY A 36 -19.45 -5.93 -19.07
N ILE A 37 -20.28 -5.41 -19.98
CA ILE A 37 -19.86 -5.13 -21.37
C ILE A 37 -18.71 -4.11 -21.43
N PRO A 38 -18.73 -3.00 -20.67
CA PRO A 38 -17.60 -2.07 -20.66
C PRO A 38 -16.30 -2.66 -20.14
N PHE A 39 -16.36 -3.57 -19.15
CA PHE A 39 -15.18 -4.31 -18.70
C PHE A 39 -14.52 -5.08 -19.85
N PHE A 40 -15.32 -5.74 -20.69
CA PHE A 40 -14.81 -6.47 -21.85
C PHE A 40 -14.20 -5.54 -22.91
N ALA A 41 -14.83 -4.40 -23.18
CA ALA A 41 -14.30 -3.41 -24.12
C ALA A 41 -12.95 -2.85 -23.65
N VAL A 42 -12.84 -2.48 -22.37
CA VAL A 42 -11.59 -1.99 -21.77
C VAL A 42 -10.53 -3.08 -21.69
N MET A 43 -10.92 -4.33 -21.41
CA MET A 43 -10.03 -5.50 -21.46
C MET A 43 -9.34 -5.60 -22.84
N LEU A 44 -10.11 -5.55 -23.92
CA LEU A 44 -9.57 -5.60 -25.29
C LEU A 44 -8.67 -4.40 -25.60
N LEU A 45 -9.05 -3.20 -25.15
CA LEU A 45 -8.25 -1.99 -25.30
C LEU A 45 -6.89 -2.16 -24.59
N CYS A 46 -6.88 -2.65 -23.36
CA CYS A 46 -5.65 -2.87 -22.58
C CYS A 46 -4.74 -3.89 -23.27
N LEU A 47 -5.30 -5.01 -23.76
CA LEU A 47 -4.54 -6.02 -24.49
C LEU A 47 -3.96 -5.47 -25.80
N PHE A 48 -4.72 -4.67 -26.54
CA PHE A 48 -4.28 -4.06 -27.78
C PHE A 48 -3.14 -3.04 -27.56
N VAL A 49 -3.33 -2.10 -26.63
CA VAL A 49 -2.32 -1.09 -26.28
C VAL A 49 -1.08 -1.76 -25.69
N GLY A 50 -1.26 -2.71 -24.78
CA GLY A 50 -0.18 -3.48 -24.17
C GLY A 50 0.64 -4.27 -25.19
N PHE A 51 -0.02 -4.90 -26.15
CA PHE A 51 0.65 -5.56 -27.27
C PHE A 51 1.46 -4.57 -28.11
N LEU A 52 0.87 -3.45 -28.52
CA LEU A 52 1.56 -2.45 -29.34
C LEU A 52 2.82 -1.89 -28.64
N MET A 53 2.73 -1.66 -27.33
CA MET A 53 3.84 -1.17 -26.51
C MET A 53 4.89 -2.24 -26.20
N SER A 54 4.53 -3.52 -26.06
CA SER A 54 5.47 -4.59 -25.69
C SER A 54 6.03 -5.36 -26.89
N HIS A 55 5.40 -5.29 -28.06
CA HIS A 55 5.77 -6.11 -29.23
C HIS A 55 7.23 -5.92 -29.66
N LYS A 56 7.70 -4.67 -29.70
CA LYS A 56 9.12 -4.36 -29.96
C LYS A 56 9.92 -4.42 -28.67
N LYS A 57 10.72 -5.48 -28.47
CA LYS A 57 11.66 -5.57 -27.34
C LYS A 57 12.74 -4.47 -27.45
N PRO A 58 13.15 -3.85 -26.32
CA PRO A 58 14.19 -2.83 -26.34
C PRO A 58 15.55 -3.44 -26.67
N LYS A 59 16.42 -2.65 -27.33
CA LYS A 59 17.77 -3.06 -27.72
C LYS A 59 18.68 -3.39 -26.53
N SER A 60 18.44 -2.76 -25.38
CA SER A 60 19.11 -3.04 -24.11
C SER A 60 18.09 -3.14 -23.00
N MET A 61 18.14 -4.23 -22.24
CA MET A 61 17.34 -4.45 -21.02
C MET A 61 18.01 -3.86 -19.77
N GLN A 62 19.12 -3.14 -19.91
CA GLN A 62 19.78 -2.47 -18.79
C GLN A 62 19.06 -1.16 -18.47
N TYR A 63 18.75 -0.94 -17.20
CA TYR A 63 18.09 0.26 -16.69
C TYR A 63 18.55 0.52 -15.25
N TYR A 64 18.63 1.79 -14.85
CA TYR A 64 19.11 2.17 -13.52
C TYR A 64 17.93 2.54 -12.61
N ALA A 65 18.22 2.90 -11.36
CA ALA A 65 17.21 3.27 -10.37
C ALA A 65 16.23 4.35 -10.88
N LYS A 66 16.75 5.33 -11.64
CA LYS A 66 15.97 6.40 -12.26
C LYS A 66 14.90 5.87 -13.22
N GLU A 67 15.28 5.03 -14.18
CA GLU A 67 14.31 4.40 -15.10
C GLU A 67 13.33 3.49 -14.37
N GLY A 68 13.80 2.76 -13.34
CA GLY A 68 12.96 1.90 -12.52
C GLY A 68 11.86 2.68 -11.80
N PHE A 69 12.21 3.77 -11.12
CA PHE A 69 11.26 4.65 -10.43
C PHE A 69 10.24 5.27 -11.37
N VAL A 70 10.67 5.79 -12.51
CA VAL A 70 9.75 6.35 -13.53
C VAL A 70 8.82 5.27 -14.08
N ALA A 71 9.34 4.08 -14.38
CA ALA A 71 8.52 2.97 -14.88
C ALA A 71 7.48 2.54 -13.85
N VAL A 72 7.85 2.45 -12.56
CA VAL A 72 6.91 2.11 -11.48
C VAL A 72 5.83 3.16 -11.38
N ALA A 73 6.18 4.43 -11.18
CA ALA A 73 5.19 5.51 -11.00
C ALA A 73 4.20 5.59 -12.18
N LEU A 74 4.69 5.51 -13.42
CA LEU A 74 3.84 5.50 -14.60
C LEU A 74 2.96 4.24 -14.71
N SER A 75 3.44 3.09 -14.25
CA SER A 75 2.65 1.84 -14.28
C SER A 75 1.42 1.96 -13.39
N TRP A 76 1.58 2.49 -12.18
CA TRP A 76 0.49 2.67 -11.22
C TRP A 76 -0.54 3.71 -11.70
N ILE A 77 -0.08 4.83 -12.26
CA ILE A 77 -0.97 5.85 -12.85
C ILE A 77 -1.75 5.27 -14.03
N MET A 78 -1.06 4.56 -14.93
CA MET A 78 -1.68 3.99 -16.13
C MET A 78 -2.70 2.91 -15.79
N MET A 79 -2.38 2.02 -14.84
CA MET A 79 -3.34 1.02 -14.36
C MET A 79 -4.57 1.65 -13.72
N SER A 80 -4.38 2.70 -12.92
CA SER A 80 -5.53 3.38 -12.32
C SER A 80 -6.41 4.05 -13.37
N PHE A 81 -5.79 4.61 -14.42
CA PHE A 81 -6.50 5.22 -15.55
C PHE A 81 -7.35 4.19 -16.31
N PHE A 82 -6.78 3.06 -16.73
CA PHE A 82 -7.53 2.06 -17.48
C PHE A 82 -8.52 1.29 -16.58
N GLY A 83 -8.14 0.99 -15.35
CA GLY A 83 -9.00 0.34 -14.37
C GLY A 83 -10.25 1.14 -13.99
N CYS A 84 -10.24 2.48 -14.12
CA CYS A 84 -11.41 3.31 -13.81
C CYS A 84 -12.44 3.38 -14.95
N LEU A 85 -12.01 3.19 -16.21
CA LEU A 85 -12.87 3.35 -17.39
C LEU A 85 -14.13 2.48 -17.37
N PRO A 86 -14.11 1.20 -16.91
CA PRO A 86 -15.32 0.39 -16.85
C PRO A 86 -16.41 1.01 -15.96
N PHE A 87 -16.05 1.63 -14.83
CA PHE A 87 -17.00 2.28 -13.92
C PHE A 87 -17.68 3.51 -14.54
N VAL A 88 -16.93 4.26 -15.37
CA VAL A 88 -17.47 5.43 -16.08
C VAL A 88 -18.43 4.98 -17.17
N PHE A 89 -18.03 4.00 -17.97
CA PHE A 89 -18.80 3.55 -19.13
C PHE A 89 -20.02 2.70 -18.77
N ASN A 90 -19.99 1.96 -17.66
CA ASN A 90 -21.16 1.20 -17.20
C ASN A 90 -22.15 2.05 -16.38
N GLY A 91 -21.77 3.28 -16.02
CA GLY A 91 -22.59 4.24 -15.29
C GLY A 91 -22.62 4.02 -13.77
N ASP A 92 -21.84 3.09 -13.22
CA ASP A 92 -21.76 2.88 -11.78
C ASP A 92 -21.06 4.06 -11.08
N ILE A 93 -20.05 4.67 -11.72
CA ILE A 93 -19.40 5.91 -11.25
C ILE A 93 -19.26 6.87 -12.45
N PRO A 94 -20.30 7.66 -12.78
CA PRO A 94 -20.31 8.46 -14.02
C PRO A 94 -19.24 9.55 -14.10
N SER A 95 -18.83 10.11 -12.95
CA SER A 95 -17.77 11.14 -12.92
C SER A 95 -16.40 10.48 -13.06
N PHE A 96 -15.64 10.92 -14.07
CA PHE A 96 -14.28 10.42 -14.30
C PHE A 96 -13.35 10.69 -13.11
N THR A 97 -13.40 11.88 -12.50
CA THR A 97 -12.57 12.22 -11.33
C THR A 97 -12.88 11.28 -10.16
N ASN A 98 -14.16 11.00 -9.91
CA ASN A 98 -14.58 10.08 -8.85
C ASN A 98 -14.19 8.63 -9.15
N ALA A 99 -14.35 8.16 -10.39
CA ALA A 99 -13.94 6.82 -10.79
C ALA A 99 -12.43 6.63 -10.70
N MET A 100 -11.65 7.65 -11.11
CA MET A 100 -10.20 7.65 -10.99
C MET A 100 -9.77 7.62 -9.52
N PHE A 101 -10.42 8.40 -8.64
CA PHE A 101 -10.17 8.38 -7.20
C PHE A 101 -10.43 7.01 -6.61
N GLU A 102 -11.61 6.43 -6.89
CA GLU A 102 -11.99 5.10 -6.40
C GLU A 102 -10.99 4.03 -6.88
N MET A 103 -10.53 4.12 -8.13
CA MET A 103 -9.60 3.15 -8.68
C MET A 103 -8.17 3.32 -8.18
N ILE A 104 -7.69 4.56 -8.02
CA ILE A 104 -6.40 4.84 -7.37
C ILE A 104 -6.43 4.31 -5.95
N SER A 105 -7.50 4.59 -5.20
CA SER A 105 -7.69 4.10 -3.85
C SER A 105 -7.66 2.57 -3.79
N GLY A 106 -8.34 1.91 -4.72
CA GLY A 106 -8.33 0.46 -4.85
C GLY A 106 -6.96 -0.13 -5.18
N PHE A 107 -6.25 0.37 -6.20
CA PHE A 107 -4.93 -0.18 -6.51
C PHE A 107 -3.92 0.13 -5.40
N THR A 108 -3.91 1.35 -4.87
CA THR A 108 -2.96 1.77 -3.82
C THR A 108 -3.24 1.16 -2.45
N THR A 109 -4.30 0.35 -2.34
CA THR A 109 -4.75 -0.27 -1.10
C THR A 109 -5.03 0.74 -0.01
N THR A 110 -5.68 1.86 -0.41
CA THR A 110 -6.07 2.91 0.52
C THR A 110 -7.45 2.66 1.09
N GLY A 111 -8.43 2.21 0.31
CA GLY A 111 -9.78 1.99 0.84
C GLY A 111 -10.63 3.25 1.09
N ALA A 112 -10.13 4.44 0.73
CA ALA A 112 -10.92 5.65 0.73
C ALA A 112 -11.93 5.58 -0.44
N SER A 113 -13.22 5.67 -0.14
CA SER A 113 -14.27 5.62 -1.16
C SER A 113 -14.94 6.97 -1.33
N ILE A 114 -15.47 7.25 -2.52
CA ILE A 114 -16.35 8.41 -2.80
C ILE A 114 -17.83 8.02 -2.88
N LEU A 115 -18.16 6.75 -2.67
CA LEU A 115 -19.51 6.22 -2.85
C LEU A 115 -20.32 6.36 -1.56
N ASP A 116 -21.52 6.91 -1.69
CA ASP A 116 -22.51 6.94 -0.61
C ASP A 116 -23.17 5.58 -0.41
N ASP A 117 -23.49 4.90 -1.53
CA ASP A 117 -24.11 3.58 -1.53
C ASP A 117 -23.33 2.61 -2.42
N VAL A 118 -22.55 1.75 -1.77
CA VAL A 118 -21.74 0.72 -2.40
C VAL A 118 -22.60 -0.47 -2.87
N GLU A 119 -23.75 -0.72 -2.25
CA GLU A 119 -24.55 -1.93 -2.49
C GLU A 119 -25.31 -1.88 -3.82
N VAL A 120 -25.49 -0.69 -4.39
CA VAL A 120 -26.12 -0.46 -5.71
C VAL A 120 -25.21 -0.84 -6.88
N LEU A 121 -23.91 -0.97 -6.64
CA LEU A 121 -22.94 -1.36 -7.65
C LEU A 121 -23.23 -2.77 -8.19
N ALA A 122 -23.00 -2.97 -9.49
CA ALA A 122 -23.02 -4.30 -10.07
C ALA A 122 -21.98 -5.21 -9.42
N LYS A 123 -22.26 -6.52 -9.35
CA LYS A 123 -21.37 -7.52 -8.76
C LYS A 123 -20.02 -7.56 -9.48
N CYS A 124 -19.97 -7.36 -10.81
CA CYS A 124 -18.70 -7.24 -11.54
C CYS A 124 -17.85 -6.03 -11.08
N SER A 125 -18.51 -4.91 -10.74
CA SER A 125 -17.89 -3.67 -10.29
C SER A 125 -17.40 -3.79 -8.85
N LEU A 126 -18.22 -4.37 -7.96
CA LEU A 126 -17.81 -4.72 -6.59
C LEU A 126 -16.62 -5.67 -6.57
N PHE A 127 -16.63 -6.65 -7.46
CA PHE A 127 -15.52 -7.57 -7.64
C PHE A 127 -14.24 -6.84 -8.05
N TRP A 128 -14.30 -6.03 -9.11
CA TRP A 128 -13.12 -5.31 -9.58
C TRP A 128 -12.55 -4.37 -8.53
N ARG A 129 -13.44 -3.63 -7.85
CA ARG A 129 -13.11 -2.74 -6.75
C ARG A 129 -12.34 -3.48 -5.65
N SER A 130 -12.85 -4.60 -5.16
CA SER A 130 -12.15 -5.38 -4.11
C SER A 130 -10.90 -6.10 -4.62
N PHE A 131 -10.94 -6.65 -5.85
CA PHE A 131 -9.82 -7.37 -6.43
C PHE A 131 -8.61 -6.46 -6.72
N SER A 132 -8.85 -5.16 -6.94
CA SER A 132 -7.78 -4.18 -7.06
C SER A 132 -6.90 -4.09 -5.81
N HIS A 133 -7.48 -4.26 -4.61
CA HIS A 133 -6.70 -4.39 -3.37
C HIS A 133 -5.79 -5.60 -3.39
N TRP A 134 -6.30 -6.73 -3.88
CA TRP A 134 -5.52 -7.95 -3.94
C TRP A 134 -4.32 -7.82 -4.88
N ILE A 135 -4.52 -7.19 -6.05
CA ILE A 135 -3.46 -6.87 -7.01
C ILE A 135 -2.44 -5.89 -6.37
N GLY A 136 -2.95 -4.82 -5.78
CA GLY A 136 -2.17 -3.73 -5.21
C GLY A 136 -1.31 -4.14 -4.02
N GLY A 137 -1.85 -4.95 -3.12
CA GLY A 137 -1.26 -5.25 -1.80
C GLY A 137 0.12 -5.88 -1.87
N MET A 138 0.32 -6.80 -2.82
CA MET A 138 1.63 -7.41 -3.03
C MET A 138 2.45 -6.76 -4.17
N GLY A 139 1.81 -5.93 -4.99
CA GLY A 139 2.46 -5.14 -6.02
C GLY A 139 2.52 -5.83 -7.39
N VAL A 140 2.03 -5.13 -8.40
CA VAL A 140 1.93 -5.61 -9.78
C VAL A 140 3.30 -5.93 -10.37
N LEU A 141 4.35 -5.16 -10.08
CA LEU A 141 5.66 -5.43 -10.67
C LEU A 141 6.32 -6.63 -10.00
N VAL A 142 6.08 -6.89 -8.71
CA VAL A 142 6.45 -8.15 -8.05
C VAL A 142 5.74 -9.32 -8.73
N PHE A 143 4.45 -9.18 -9.10
CA PHE A 143 3.70 -10.20 -9.85
C PHE A 143 4.36 -10.47 -11.22
N ILE A 144 4.64 -9.39 -11.95
CA ILE A 144 5.30 -9.46 -13.26
C ILE A 144 6.66 -10.15 -13.14
N LEU A 145 7.46 -9.82 -12.12
CA LEU A 145 8.76 -10.44 -11.84
C LEU A 145 8.66 -11.91 -11.46
N ALA A 146 7.57 -12.33 -10.82
CA ALA A 146 7.34 -13.74 -10.48
C ALA A 146 7.10 -14.58 -11.75
N ILE A 147 6.34 -14.04 -12.70
CA ILE A 147 5.91 -14.76 -13.91
C ILE A 147 6.96 -14.64 -15.03
N LEU A 148 7.33 -13.42 -15.41
CA LEU A 148 8.18 -13.15 -16.58
C LEU A 148 9.68 -13.10 -16.25
N PRO A 149 10.54 -13.74 -17.05
CA PRO A 149 11.98 -13.65 -16.90
C PRO A 149 12.47 -12.29 -17.43
N MET A 150 12.49 -11.27 -16.58
CA MET A 150 13.19 -10.02 -16.89
C MET A 150 14.70 -10.28 -16.79
N GLY A 151 15.40 -10.30 -17.92
CA GLY A 151 16.85 -10.50 -17.98
C GLY A 151 17.60 -9.28 -17.45
N GLY A 152 18.55 -9.49 -16.53
CA GLY A 152 19.45 -8.45 -16.01
C GLY A 152 19.58 -8.47 -14.49
N GLY A 153 20.80 -8.31 -13.97
CA GLY A 153 21.09 -8.31 -12.52
C GLY A 153 20.50 -7.12 -11.74
N GLN A 154 19.71 -6.26 -12.38
CA GLN A 154 19.18 -4.99 -11.85
C GLN A 154 17.70 -5.06 -11.44
N ASN A 155 17.04 -6.23 -11.52
CA ASN A 155 15.66 -6.46 -11.06
C ASN A 155 15.41 -6.09 -9.58
N LEU A 156 16.48 -5.94 -8.79
CA LEU A 156 16.40 -5.49 -7.40
C LEU A 156 15.86 -4.05 -7.28
N HIS A 157 16.09 -3.19 -8.27
CA HIS A 157 15.60 -1.80 -8.21
C HIS A 157 14.08 -1.68 -8.39
N LEU A 158 13.48 -2.51 -9.25
CA LEU A 158 12.02 -2.59 -9.37
C LEU A 158 11.40 -3.15 -8.08
N MET A 159 11.96 -4.23 -7.54
CA MET A 159 11.45 -4.84 -6.31
C MET A 159 11.61 -3.91 -5.10
N LYS A 160 12.71 -3.15 -5.01
CA LYS A 160 12.89 -2.11 -3.97
C LYS A 160 11.93 -0.94 -4.12
N ALA A 161 11.49 -0.63 -5.34
CA ALA A 161 10.56 0.47 -5.58
C ALA A 161 9.11 0.12 -5.19
N GLU A 162 8.77 -1.17 -5.10
CA GLU A 162 7.40 -1.63 -4.80
C GLU A 162 7.29 -2.39 -3.49
N SER A 163 8.39 -2.93 -2.95
CA SER A 163 8.45 -3.59 -1.64
C SER A 163 9.28 -2.74 -0.65
N PRO A 164 8.60 -1.93 0.19
CA PRO A 164 9.18 -1.14 1.27
C PRO A 164 10.10 -1.89 2.23
N GLY A 165 11.19 -1.24 2.66
CA GLY A 165 11.90 -1.65 3.88
C GLY A 165 13.39 -1.29 3.94
N PRO A 166 13.95 -1.06 5.16
CA PRO A 166 15.37 -0.72 5.32
C PRO A 166 16.32 -1.86 4.93
N SER A 167 15.83 -3.10 4.84
CA SER A 167 16.59 -4.27 4.40
C SER A 167 15.77 -5.15 3.45
N VAL A 168 15.72 -4.80 2.17
CA VAL A 168 15.23 -5.72 1.12
C VAL A 168 16.33 -6.75 0.83
N GLY A 169 16.47 -7.72 1.74
CA GLY A 169 17.39 -8.84 1.61
C GLY A 169 16.91 -9.81 0.53
N LYS A 170 17.84 -10.44 -0.19
CA LYS A 170 17.50 -11.59 -1.03
C LYS A 170 17.13 -12.76 -0.11
N LEU A 171 15.88 -13.23 -0.15
CA LEU A 171 15.48 -14.47 0.54
C LEU A 171 16.19 -15.70 -0.05
N VAL A 172 16.36 -15.67 -1.38
CA VAL A 172 17.03 -16.68 -2.18
C VAL A 172 17.87 -15.98 -3.27
N PRO A 173 18.92 -16.62 -3.82
CA PRO A 173 19.87 -15.94 -4.72
C PRO A 173 19.23 -15.27 -5.95
N LYS A 174 18.06 -15.78 -6.40
CA LYS A 174 17.30 -15.27 -7.54
C LYS A 174 16.06 -14.49 -7.08
N VAL A 175 16.00 -13.21 -7.44
CA VAL A 175 14.86 -12.30 -7.16
C VAL A 175 13.51 -12.87 -7.59
N ARG A 176 13.46 -13.56 -8.74
CA ARG A 176 12.26 -14.25 -9.24
C ARG A 176 11.73 -15.32 -8.29
N GLN A 177 12.61 -16.11 -7.68
CA GLN A 177 12.20 -17.15 -6.74
C GLN A 177 11.66 -16.52 -5.44
N THR A 178 12.25 -15.39 -5.02
CA THR A 178 11.71 -14.59 -3.90
C THR A 178 10.28 -14.14 -4.20
N ALA A 179 10.03 -13.52 -5.36
CA ALA A 179 8.70 -13.07 -5.77
C ALA A 179 7.68 -14.23 -5.82
N LYS A 180 8.04 -15.39 -6.38
CA LYS A 180 7.17 -16.58 -6.43
C LYS A 180 6.81 -17.12 -5.04
N ILE A 181 7.77 -17.18 -4.13
CA ILE A 181 7.54 -17.67 -2.75
C ILE A 181 6.59 -16.74 -2.02
N LEU A 182 6.85 -15.43 -2.09
CA LEU A 182 6.03 -14.43 -1.42
C LEU A 182 4.59 -14.46 -1.97
N TYR A 183 4.40 -14.58 -3.30
CA TYR A 183 3.07 -14.68 -3.91
C TYR A 183 2.37 -15.99 -3.54
N GLY A 184 3.12 -17.09 -3.42
CA GLY A 184 2.60 -18.36 -2.93
C GLY A 184 2.05 -18.26 -1.51
N ILE A 185 2.78 -17.60 -0.61
CA ILE A 185 2.33 -17.35 0.77
C ILE A 185 1.08 -16.46 0.76
N TYR A 186 1.11 -15.36 -0.01
CA TYR A 186 0.00 -14.43 -0.14
C TYR A 186 -1.29 -15.13 -0.61
N CYS A 187 -1.24 -15.84 -1.73
CA CYS A 187 -2.38 -16.59 -2.27
C CYS A 187 -2.88 -17.65 -1.28
N PHE A 188 -1.98 -18.38 -0.63
CA PHE A 188 -2.35 -19.41 0.33
C PHE A 188 -3.11 -18.81 1.52
N MET A 189 -2.60 -17.72 2.11
CA MET A 189 -3.27 -17.04 3.22
C MET A 189 -4.64 -16.50 2.81
N THR A 190 -4.76 -15.89 1.63
CA THR A 190 -6.06 -15.41 1.11
C THR A 190 -7.05 -16.57 0.96
N VAL A 191 -6.64 -17.71 0.39
CA VAL A 191 -7.53 -18.87 0.24
C VAL A 191 -7.96 -19.43 1.60
N VAL A 192 -7.05 -19.48 2.58
CA VAL A 192 -7.38 -19.92 3.94
C VAL A 192 -8.40 -18.97 4.58
N GLU A 193 -8.24 -17.65 4.43
CA GLU A 193 -9.22 -16.67 4.92
C GLU A 193 -10.60 -16.87 4.29
N ILE A 194 -10.67 -17.02 2.96
CA ILE A 194 -11.92 -17.27 2.23
C ILE A 194 -12.65 -18.49 2.80
N VAL A 195 -11.92 -19.60 3.00
CA VAL A 195 -12.51 -20.84 3.51
C VAL A 195 -13.02 -20.68 4.95
N ILE A 196 -12.29 -19.97 5.81
CA ILE A 196 -12.74 -19.72 7.19
C ILE A 196 -13.97 -18.81 7.22
N LEU A 197 -14.01 -17.76 6.39
CA LEU A 197 -15.17 -16.87 6.28
C LEU A 197 -16.42 -17.60 5.79
N MET A 198 -16.27 -18.55 4.86
CA MET A 198 -17.38 -19.41 4.42
C MET A 198 -17.92 -20.28 5.56
N PHE A 199 -17.06 -20.81 6.45
CA PHE A 199 -17.52 -21.51 7.66
C PHE A 199 -18.24 -20.57 8.65
N GLY A 200 -17.98 -19.28 8.58
CA GLY A 200 -18.71 -18.23 9.29
C GLY A 200 -20.11 -17.94 8.74
N GLY A 201 -20.52 -18.59 7.65
CA GLY A 201 -21.83 -18.45 7.03
C GLY A 201 -21.90 -17.44 5.87
N LEU A 202 -20.77 -16.85 5.46
CA LEU A 202 -20.75 -15.92 4.34
C LEU A 202 -20.83 -16.65 2.98
N PRO A 203 -21.54 -16.07 1.99
CA PRO A 203 -21.46 -16.53 0.60
C PRO A 203 -20.02 -16.50 0.08
N LEU A 204 -19.71 -17.35 -0.90
CA LEU A 204 -18.38 -17.40 -1.52
C LEU A 204 -17.97 -16.04 -2.08
N PHE A 205 -18.88 -15.34 -2.75
CA PHE A 205 -18.61 -14.03 -3.34
C PHE A 205 -18.17 -13.03 -2.27
N ASP A 206 -18.94 -12.88 -1.20
CA ASP A 206 -18.62 -11.94 -0.12
C ASP A 206 -17.33 -12.34 0.60
N SER A 207 -17.13 -13.63 0.86
CA SER A 207 -15.90 -14.18 1.45
C SER A 207 -14.66 -13.82 0.62
N MET A 208 -14.76 -13.89 -0.72
CA MET A 208 -13.68 -13.49 -1.62
C MET A 208 -13.41 -11.99 -1.53
N LEU A 209 -14.43 -11.14 -1.60
CA LEU A 209 -14.26 -9.69 -1.59
C LEU A 209 -13.66 -9.19 -0.26
N LEU A 210 -14.16 -9.69 0.89
CA LEU A 210 -13.59 -9.34 2.19
C LEU A 210 -12.14 -9.82 2.32
N SER A 211 -11.84 -11.05 1.88
CA SER A 211 -10.46 -11.57 1.92
C SER A 211 -9.51 -10.80 0.99
N PHE A 212 -9.99 -10.27 -0.14
CA PHE A 212 -9.18 -9.42 -1.01
C PHE A 212 -8.83 -8.09 -0.36
N GLY A 213 -9.78 -7.47 0.36
CA GLY A 213 -9.53 -6.26 1.12
C GLY A 213 -8.63 -6.48 2.34
N SER A 214 -8.79 -7.60 3.08
CA SER A 214 -7.91 -8.00 4.18
C SER A 214 -6.49 -8.30 3.72
N ALA A 215 -6.35 -9.14 2.68
CA ALA A 215 -5.06 -9.54 2.14
C ALA A 215 -4.31 -8.35 1.55
N GLY A 216 -5.02 -7.55 0.76
CA GLY A 216 -4.50 -6.33 0.17
C GLY A 216 -4.24 -5.23 1.19
N THR A 217 -4.71 -5.37 2.43
CA THR A 217 -4.74 -4.30 3.45
C THR A 217 -5.28 -3.00 2.85
N GLY A 218 -6.47 -3.06 2.23
CA GLY A 218 -7.11 -1.91 1.59
C GLY A 218 -8.58 -1.71 1.94
N GLY A 219 -9.27 -2.67 2.57
CA GLY A 219 -10.49 -2.36 3.34
C GLY A 219 -11.73 -1.84 2.61
N PHE A 220 -11.89 -2.07 1.31
CA PHE A 220 -13.17 -1.79 0.65
C PHE A 220 -14.22 -2.73 1.20
N SER A 221 -15.23 -2.15 1.84
CA SER A 221 -16.40 -2.88 2.32
C SER A 221 -17.35 -3.17 1.17
N ILE A 222 -18.13 -4.24 1.36
CA ILE A 222 -19.24 -4.65 0.49
C ILE A 222 -20.54 -3.98 0.93
N LEU A 223 -20.68 -3.75 2.24
CA LEU A 223 -21.83 -3.12 2.88
C LEU A 223 -21.49 -1.70 3.31
N ASN A 224 -22.47 -0.81 3.26
CA ASN A 224 -22.29 0.58 3.73
C ASN A 224 -22.08 0.63 5.27
N SER A 225 -22.62 -0.34 6.00
CA SER A 225 -22.40 -0.51 7.44
C SER A 225 -20.99 -1.01 7.81
N GLY A 226 -20.12 -1.25 6.80
CA GLY A 226 -18.79 -1.79 7.04
C GLY A 226 -18.86 -3.22 7.58
N PHE A 227 -18.32 -3.40 8.78
CA PHE A 227 -18.35 -4.66 9.53
C PHE A 227 -19.36 -4.69 10.69
N ALA A 228 -20.18 -3.66 10.85
CA ALA A 228 -21.12 -3.56 11.97
C ALA A 228 -22.14 -4.72 11.96
N ASP A 229 -22.64 -5.11 10.78
CA ASP A 229 -23.68 -6.13 10.64
C ASP A 229 -23.15 -7.57 10.63
N TYR A 230 -21.82 -7.76 10.52
CA TYR A 230 -21.23 -9.09 10.53
C TYR A 230 -21.14 -9.68 11.93
N SER A 231 -21.24 -11.00 12.01
CA SER A 231 -21.15 -11.73 13.28
C SER A 231 -19.79 -11.52 13.97
N PRO A 232 -19.72 -11.65 15.31
CA PRO A 232 -18.46 -11.57 16.04
C PRO A 232 -17.38 -12.52 15.51
N PHE A 233 -17.77 -13.70 15.01
CA PHE A 233 -16.86 -14.66 14.41
C PHE A 233 -16.14 -14.08 13.18
N ILE A 234 -16.88 -13.41 12.29
CA ILE A 234 -16.33 -12.77 11.10
C ILE A 234 -15.42 -11.60 11.50
N GLN A 235 -15.86 -10.75 12.44
CA GLN A 235 -15.06 -9.62 12.94
C GLN A 235 -13.72 -10.10 13.52
N TYR A 236 -13.72 -11.15 14.36
CA TYR A 236 -12.47 -11.71 14.89
C TYR A 236 -11.59 -12.34 13.83
N THR A 237 -12.18 -13.09 12.89
CA THR A 237 -11.44 -13.72 11.78
C THR A 237 -10.71 -12.66 10.97
N VAL A 238 -11.42 -11.64 10.49
CA VAL A 238 -10.81 -10.54 9.72
C VAL A 238 -9.79 -9.77 10.55
N THR A 239 -10.04 -9.53 11.84
CA THR A 239 -9.05 -8.90 12.74
C THR A 239 -7.73 -9.67 12.77
N VAL A 240 -7.79 -11.00 12.93
CA VAL A 240 -6.60 -11.85 12.95
C VAL A 240 -5.89 -11.80 11.60
N PHE A 241 -6.61 -11.93 10.48
CA PHE A 241 -6.00 -11.92 9.15
C PHE A 241 -5.40 -10.56 8.78
N MET A 242 -6.05 -9.44 9.12
CA MET A 242 -5.46 -8.10 8.96
C MET A 242 -4.10 -8.02 9.65
N ILE A 243 -4.02 -8.44 10.93
CA ILE A 243 -2.76 -8.43 11.69
C ILE A 243 -1.72 -9.35 11.04
N LEU A 244 -2.13 -10.53 10.57
CA LEU A 244 -1.23 -11.47 9.89
C LEU A 244 -0.70 -10.88 8.57
N PHE A 245 -1.53 -10.27 7.73
CA PHE A 245 -1.07 -9.63 6.50
C PHE A 245 -0.18 -8.40 6.76
N GLY A 246 -0.30 -7.76 7.93
CA GLY A 246 0.59 -6.71 8.41
C GLY A 246 1.99 -7.19 8.87
N VAL A 247 2.21 -8.49 9.04
CA VAL A 247 3.52 -9.06 9.40
C VAL A 247 4.45 -9.13 8.19
N ASN A 248 5.74 -8.97 8.43
CA ASN A 248 6.79 -9.14 7.42
C ASN A 248 6.76 -10.56 6.82
N PHE A 249 6.56 -10.69 5.50
CA PHE A 249 6.42 -12.00 4.85
C PHE A 249 7.67 -12.90 4.96
N ASN A 250 8.83 -12.32 5.25
CA ASN A 250 10.04 -13.09 5.55
C ASN A 250 9.86 -13.98 6.80
N VAL A 251 9.02 -13.59 7.75
CA VAL A 251 8.68 -14.38 8.95
C VAL A 251 7.95 -15.66 8.53
N TYR A 252 6.96 -15.56 7.64
CA TYR A 252 6.25 -16.72 7.08
C TYR A 252 7.17 -17.64 6.30
N TYR A 253 8.11 -17.07 5.54
CA TYR A 253 9.14 -17.86 4.87
C TYR A 253 10.01 -18.64 5.87
N PHE A 254 10.44 -18.03 6.97
CA PHE A 254 11.19 -18.73 8.02
C PHE A 254 10.40 -19.87 8.66
N ILE A 255 9.09 -19.69 8.86
CA ILE A 255 8.18 -20.73 9.33
C ILE A 255 8.11 -21.88 8.32
N LEU A 256 7.99 -21.59 7.02
CA LEU A 256 7.92 -22.59 5.96
C LEU A 256 9.17 -23.48 5.90
N ILE A 257 10.37 -22.88 6.10
CA ILE A 257 11.64 -23.63 6.15
C ILE A 257 11.95 -24.20 7.55
N ARG A 258 10.95 -24.23 8.46
CA ARG A 258 11.02 -24.77 9.83
C ARG A 258 12.04 -24.08 10.75
N LYS A 259 12.39 -22.82 10.47
CA LYS A 259 13.27 -21.98 11.32
C LYS A 259 12.47 -21.11 12.30
N PHE A 260 11.63 -21.75 13.11
CA PHE A 260 10.75 -21.07 14.06
C PHE A 260 11.49 -20.13 15.03
N LYS A 261 12.69 -20.53 15.49
CA LYS A 261 13.50 -19.70 16.39
C LYS A 261 13.87 -18.34 15.79
N ASP A 262 14.11 -18.28 14.49
CA ASP A 262 14.49 -17.05 13.79
C ASP A 262 13.25 -16.17 13.55
N ALA A 263 12.10 -16.79 13.24
CA ALA A 263 10.81 -16.10 13.10
C ALA A 263 10.39 -15.36 14.38
N PHE A 264 10.43 -16.02 15.54
CA PHE A 264 10.04 -15.41 16.82
C PHE A 264 11.10 -14.49 17.44
N LYS A 265 12.36 -14.56 16.98
CA LYS A 265 13.41 -13.62 17.38
C LYS A 265 13.39 -12.32 16.59
N PHE A 266 12.59 -12.25 15.53
CA PHE A 266 12.50 -11.07 14.67
C PHE A 266 12.06 -9.86 15.50
N GLU A 267 12.91 -8.85 15.53
CA GLU A 267 12.75 -7.69 16.41
C GLU A 267 11.52 -6.87 15.99
N GLU A 268 11.35 -6.66 14.68
CA GLU A 268 10.21 -5.92 14.10
C GLU A 268 8.85 -6.51 14.51
N LEU A 269 8.72 -7.84 14.47
CA LEU A 269 7.47 -8.54 14.83
C LEU A 269 7.09 -8.28 16.29
N LYS A 270 8.07 -8.28 17.20
CA LYS A 270 7.80 -8.07 18.64
C LYS A 270 7.29 -6.67 18.92
N TYR A 271 7.90 -5.65 18.32
CA TYR A 271 7.46 -4.27 18.48
C TYR A 271 6.09 -4.05 17.84
N TYR A 272 5.85 -4.62 16.66
CA TYR A 272 4.54 -4.55 15.99
C TYR A 272 3.43 -5.12 16.88
N LEU A 273 3.60 -6.36 17.38
CA LEU A 273 2.62 -6.98 18.27
C LEU A 273 2.48 -6.26 19.62
N PHE A 274 3.57 -5.70 20.14
CA PHE A 274 3.55 -4.91 21.37
C PHE A 274 2.72 -3.63 21.22
N VAL A 275 2.92 -2.87 20.13
CA VAL A 275 2.15 -1.65 19.85
C VAL A 275 0.66 -1.98 19.71
N ILE A 276 0.32 -3.07 19.01
CA ILE A 276 -1.06 -3.55 18.88
C ILE A 276 -1.65 -3.87 20.25
N ALA A 277 -0.99 -4.73 21.03
CA ALA A 277 -1.50 -5.15 22.33
C ALA A 277 -1.68 -3.96 23.30
N ALA A 278 -0.72 -3.03 23.31
CA ALA A 278 -0.78 -1.83 24.14
C ALA A 278 -1.95 -0.92 23.72
N ALA A 279 -2.13 -0.66 22.41
CA ALA A 279 -3.23 0.16 21.92
C ALA A 279 -4.59 -0.49 22.19
N ILE A 280 -4.74 -1.80 21.97
CA ILE A 280 -5.97 -2.54 22.28
C ILE A 280 -6.29 -2.40 23.77
N ALA A 281 -5.33 -2.62 24.67
CA ALA A 281 -5.56 -2.53 26.11
C ALA A 281 -5.99 -1.12 26.54
N CYS A 282 -5.30 -0.09 26.07
CA CYS A 282 -5.60 1.31 26.38
C CYS A 282 -6.97 1.73 25.87
N ILE A 283 -7.29 1.41 24.62
CA ILE A 283 -8.59 1.75 24.00
C ILE A 283 -9.70 0.97 24.69
N THR A 284 -9.57 -0.36 24.84
CA THR A 284 -10.59 -1.19 25.51
C THR A 284 -10.95 -0.65 26.88
N TYR A 285 -9.95 -0.26 27.68
CA TYR A 285 -10.20 0.33 28.99
C TYR A 285 -10.94 1.66 28.90
N ASN A 286 -10.64 2.48 27.88
CA ASN A 286 -11.24 3.79 27.68
C ASN A 286 -12.68 3.73 27.15
N ILE A 287 -12.99 2.76 26.27
CA ILE A 287 -14.33 2.62 25.66
C ILE A 287 -15.24 1.63 26.40
N ARG A 288 -14.78 0.98 27.48
CA ARG A 288 -15.53 -0.08 28.18
C ARG A 288 -16.95 0.32 28.58
N ASP A 289 -17.17 1.59 28.90
CA ASP A 289 -18.46 2.10 29.40
C ASP A 289 -19.44 2.42 28.23
N LEU A 290 -18.96 2.42 26.98
CA LEU A 290 -19.77 2.61 25.77
C LEU A 290 -20.41 1.31 25.26
N PHE A 291 -19.95 0.16 25.73
CA PHE A 291 -20.38 -1.15 25.23
C PHE A 291 -21.01 -2.00 26.34
N PRO A 292 -21.96 -2.90 26.02
CA PRO A 292 -22.66 -3.71 27.03
C PRO A 292 -21.75 -4.65 27.81
N THR A 293 -20.65 -5.10 27.20
CA THR A 293 -19.71 -6.06 27.80
C THR A 293 -18.27 -5.69 27.49
N LEU A 294 -17.36 -6.11 28.37
CA LEU A 294 -15.91 -5.94 28.16
C LEU A 294 -15.42 -6.70 26.91
N GLU A 295 -16.04 -7.85 26.58
CA GLU A 295 -15.74 -8.58 25.34
C GLU A 295 -16.07 -7.75 24.11
N SER A 296 -17.24 -7.10 24.08
CA SER A 296 -17.65 -6.24 22.97
C SER A 296 -16.71 -5.05 22.81
N ALA A 297 -16.35 -4.38 23.91
CA ALA A 297 -15.35 -3.31 23.91
C ALA A 297 -14.00 -3.80 23.37
N PHE A 298 -13.53 -4.96 23.83
CA PHE A 298 -12.29 -5.57 23.35
C PHE A 298 -12.35 -5.94 21.87
N ARG A 299 -13.47 -6.51 21.41
CA ARG A 299 -13.67 -6.87 20.00
C ARG A 299 -13.56 -5.65 19.10
N HIS A 300 -14.32 -4.60 19.38
CA HIS A 300 -14.29 -3.38 18.58
C HIS A 300 -12.95 -2.65 18.68
N ALA A 301 -12.32 -2.57 19.87
CA ALA A 301 -10.97 -2.05 20.01
C ALA A 301 -9.96 -2.84 19.17
N SER A 302 -9.99 -4.18 19.25
CA SER A 302 -9.08 -5.05 18.52
C SER A 302 -9.26 -4.93 17.00
N PHE A 303 -10.51 -4.83 16.54
CA PHE A 303 -10.85 -4.66 15.13
C PHE A 303 -10.30 -3.34 14.59
N GLN A 304 -10.58 -2.22 15.28
CA GLN A 304 -10.15 -0.89 14.81
C GLN A 304 -8.63 -0.69 14.91
N VAL A 305 -8.01 -1.18 15.99
CA VAL A 305 -6.53 -1.14 16.11
C VAL A 305 -5.89 -1.97 15.01
N GLY A 306 -6.37 -3.22 14.81
CA GLY A 306 -5.87 -4.10 13.77
C GLY A 306 -6.03 -3.49 12.38
N SER A 307 -7.21 -2.93 12.09
CA SER A 307 -7.52 -2.27 10.83
C SER A 307 -6.62 -1.06 10.55
N ILE A 308 -6.47 -0.13 11.50
CA ILE A 308 -5.74 1.12 11.29
C ILE A 308 -4.22 0.89 11.22
N ILE A 309 -3.64 0.09 12.13
CA ILE A 309 -2.19 -0.16 12.15
C ILE A 309 -1.71 -0.97 10.95
N THR A 310 -2.58 -1.84 10.41
CA THR A 310 -2.29 -2.61 9.19
C THR A 310 -2.55 -1.80 7.93
N THR A 311 -3.13 -0.61 8.09
CA THR A 311 -3.64 0.27 7.04
C THR A 311 -4.75 -0.36 6.20
N THR A 312 -5.50 -1.30 6.77
CA THR A 312 -6.61 -1.94 6.06
C THR A 312 -7.78 -0.98 5.88
N GLY A 313 -8.22 -0.30 6.94
CA GLY A 313 -9.31 0.69 6.83
C GLY A 313 -10.74 0.16 6.98
N TYR A 314 -10.92 -1.11 7.32
CA TYR A 314 -12.22 -1.61 7.74
C TYR A 314 -12.68 -0.96 9.05
N SER A 315 -14.00 -0.80 9.18
CA SER A 315 -14.62 -0.33 10.41
C SER A 315 -15.74 -1.26 10.87
N SER A 316 -15.75 -1.61 12.16
CA SER A 316 -16.85 -2.37 12.79
C SER A 316 -17.87 -1.49 13.50
N VAL A 317 -17.51 -0.24 13.82
CA VAL A 317 -18.32 0.73 14.55
C VAL A 317 -17.86 2.14 14.22
N ASP A 318 -18.74 3.12 14.39
CA ASP A 318 -18.35 4.53 14.26
C ASP A 318 -17.46 4.99 15.42
N PHE A 319 -16.14 5.06 15.19
CA PHE A 319 -15.18 5.53 16.17
C PHE A 319 -15.10 7.07 16.27
N ASN A 320 -15.87 7.84 15.49
CA ASN A 320 -16.07 9.27 15.76
C ASN A 320 -16.78 9.50 17.10
N THR A 321 -17.57 8.52 17.54
CA THR A 321 -18.28 8.56 18.82
C THR A 321 -17.40 8.21 20.04
N TRP A 322 -16.18 7.72 19.82
CA TRP A 322 -15.29 7.29 20.90
C TRP A 322 -14.68 8.49 21.64
N PRO A 323 -14.20 8.32 22.89
CA PRO A 323 -13.58 9.42 23.62
C PRO A 323 -12.27 9.86 22.96
N GLU A 324 -11.91 11.13 23.13
CA GLU A 324 -10.77 11.75 22.46
C GLU A 324 -9.44 11.01 22.67
N PHE A 325 -9.22 10.43 23.85
CA PHE A 325 -8.04 9.62 24.11
C PHE A 325 -7.91 8.44 23.12
N SER A 326 -9.02 7.76 22.82
CA SER A 326 -9.04 6.65 21.88
C SER A 326 -8.84 7.13 20.44
N LYS A 327 -9.50 8.23 20.03
CA LYS A 327 -9.30 8.83 18.70
C LYS A 327 -7.83 9.22 18.47
N VAL A 328 -7.20 9.85 19.47
CA VAL A 328 -5.80 10.26 19.39
C VAL A 328 -4.85 9.06 19.28
N ILE A 329 -5.12 7.95 19.97
CA ILE A 329 -4.36 6.70 19.77
C ILE A 329 -4.53 6.19 18.34
N LEU A 330 -5.75 6.17 17.81
CA LEU A 330 -6.00 5.72 16.43
C LEU A 330 -5.25 6.60 15.41
N VAL A 331 -5.27 7.93 15.57
CA VAL A 331 -4.49 8.84 14.71
C VAL A 331 -2.99 8.61 14.83
N MET A 332 -2.46 8.32 16.03
CA MET A 332 -1.05 7.93 16.17
C MET A 332 -0.73 6.63 15.44
N LEU A 333 -1.64 5.64 15.47
CA LEU A 333 -1.49 4.39 14.74
C LEU A 333 -1.55 4.59 13.22
N MET A 334 -2.25 5.61 12.72
CA MET A 334 -2.24 5.94 11.28
C MET A 334 -0.83 6.21 10.76
N PHE A 335 0.02 6.85 11.57
CA PHE A 335 1.43 7.07 11.20
C PHE A 335 2.30 5.83 11.41
N ILE A 336 1.99 4.99 12.41
CA ILE A 336 2.75 3.75 12.68
C ILE A 336 2.16 2.63 11.83
N GLY A 337 2.59 2.54 10.58
CA GLY A 337 2.14 1.50 9.65
C GLY A 337 2.72 0.11 9.95
N ALA A 338 2.32 -0.89 9.17
CA ALA A 338 2.68 -2.29 9.32
C ALA A 338 4.20 -2.58 9.21
N CYS A 339 4.59 -3.86 9.34
CA CYS A 339 5.99 -4.26 9.18
C CYS A 339 6.52 -3.96 7.75
N ALA A 340 7.83 -3.75 7.61
CA ALA A 340 8.46 -3.71 6.28
C ALA A 340 8.31 -5.07 5.58
N GLY A 341 8.12 -5.07 4.25
CA GLY A 341 7.87 -6.31 3.49
C GLY A 341 6.54 -7.02 3.81
N SER A 342 5.57 -6.30 4.38
CA SER A 342 4.15 -6.69 4.45
C SER A 342 3.34 -5.98 3.35
N THR A 343 2.04 -6.27 3.25
CA THR A 343 1.14 -5.63 2.27
C THR A 343 0.69 -4.23 2.67
N GLY A 344 0.74 -3.90 3.97
CA GLY A 344 0.30 -2.60 4.51
C GLY A 344 1.08 -1.40 3.97
N GLY A 345 0.60 -0.20 4.28
CA GLY A 345 1.18 1.10 3.91
C GLY A 345 1.94 1.78 5.05
N GLY A 346 1.94 3.12 4.99
CA GLY A 346 2.39 4.03 6.04
C GLY A 346 3.88 4.02 6.41
N ILE A 347 4.24 4.77 7.45
CA ILE A 347 5.60 4.75 8.01
C ILE A 347 5.80 3.44 8.76
N LYS A 348 6.50 2.51 8.11
CA LYS A 348 6.76 1.17 8.64
C LYS A 348 7.26 1.18 10.08
N VAL A 349 6.79 0.21 10.88
CA VAL A 349 7.25 0.01 12.28
C VAL A 349 8.78 0.01 12.37
N SER A 350 9.48 -0.60 11.42
CA SER A 350 10.96 -0.58 11.38
C SER A 350 11.56 0.82 11.31
N ARG A 351 10.99 1.75 10.53
CA ARG A 351 11.44 3.15 10.50
C ARG A 351 11.26 3.81 11.87
N VAL A 352 10.09 3.63 12.48
CA VAL A 352 9.77 4.18 13.81
C VAL A 352 10.77 3.68 14.86
N ILE A 353 11.03 2.37 14.91
CA ILE A 353 12.00 1.78 15.85
C ILE A 353 13.41 2.34 15.62
N LEU A 354 13.85 2.42 14.36
CA LEU A 354 15.19 2.92 14.03
C LEU A 354 15.37 4.38 14.45
N MET A 355 14.32 5.20 14.31
CA MET A 355 14.32 6.59 14.77
C MET A 355 14.39 6.68 16.29
N LEU A 356 13.57 5.92 17.02
CA LEU A 356 13.63 5.88 18.49
C LEU A 356 15.02 5.43 18.99
N LYS A 357 15.63 4.44 18.33
CA LYS A 357 17.02 4.02 18.62
C LYS A 357 18.04 5.09 18.29
N THR A 358 17.80 5.91 17.27
CA THR A 358 18.66 7.03 16.91
C THR A 358 18.58 8.13 17.96
N VAL A 359 17.39 8.52 18.39
CA VAL A 359 17.19 9.47 19.49
C VAL A 359 17.93 9.00 20.75
N LYS A 360 17.76 7.72 21.13
CA LYS A 360 18.46 7.15 22.29
C LYS A 360 19.98 7.15 22.12
N LYS A 361 20.48 6.93 20.91
CA LYS A 361 21.92 6.99 20.60
C LYS A 361 22.44 8.43 20.72
N GLU A 362 21.74 9.41 20.14
CA GLU A 362 22.15 10.82 20.17
C GLU A 362 22.10 11.39 21.60
N MET A 363 21.04 11.10 22.37
CA MET A 363 20.98 11.47 23.79
C MET A 363 22.19 10.93 24.57
N TYR A 364 22.58 9.67 24.33
CA TYR A 364 23.75 9.09 24.98
C TYR A 364 25.05 9.75 24.52
N PHE A 365 25.15 10.15 23.26
CA PHE A 365 26.31 10.86 22.73
C PHE A 365 26.46 12.26 23.36
N TYR A 366 25.36 12.99 23.56
CA TYR A 366 25.37 14.26 24.29
C TYR A 366 25.88 14.12 25.73
N ILE A 367 25.54 13.02 26.41
CA ILE A 367 26.01 12.72 27.78
C ILE A 367 27.46 12.21 27.77
N HIS A 368 27.83 11.41 26.76
CA HIS A 368 29.14 10.76 26.65
C HIS A 368 29.77 10.97 25.25
N PRO A 369 30.39 12.14 24.99
CA PRO A 369 30.87 12.54 23.66
C PRO A 369 31.95 11.63 23.05
N ARG A 370 32.63 10.82 23.87
CA ARG A 370 33.67 9.87 23.41
C ARG A 370 33.13 8.47 23.12
N SER A 371 31.84 8.22 23.33
CA SER A 371 31.24 6.90 23.14
C SER A 371 30.81 6.68 21.68
N ILE A 372 31.33 5.63 21.05
CA ILE A 372 30.88 5.17 19.73
C ILE A 372 29.83 4.07 19.90
N ARG A 373 28.55 4.40 19.72
CA ARG A 373 27.46 3.42 19.69
C ARG A 373 26.97 3.16 18.27
N LYS A 374 26.82 1.88 17.93
CA LYS A 374 26.24 1.43 16.66
C LYS A 374 24.78 1.05 16.87
N ILE A 375 23.90 1.46 15.96
CA ILE A 375 22.49 1.04 15.96
C ILE A 375 22.43 -0.37 15.41
N LYS A 376 21.73 -1.26 16.10
CA LYS A 376 21.45 -2.62 15.64
C LYS A 376 19.96 -2.79 15.38
N PHE A 377 19.59 -3.50 14.33
CA PHE A 377 18.21 -3.87 14.00
C PHE A 377 18.19 -5.31 13.47
N ASN A 378 17.32 -6.16 14.02
CA ASN A 378 17.29 -7.59 13.69
C ASN A 378 18.69 -8.24 13.80
N GLN A 379 19.43 -7.92 14.86
CA GLN A 379 20.81 -8.39 15.13
C GLN A 379 21.90 -7.89 14.18
N HIS A 380 21.58 -7.15 13.13
CA HIS A 380 22.54 -6.55 12.20
C HIS A 380 22.82 -5.09 12.52
N VAL A 381 24.04 -4.63 12.24
CA VAL A 381 24.41 -3.21 12.37
C VAL A 381 23.81 -2.44 11.21
N VAL A 382 23.15 -1.33 11.51
CA VAL A 382 22.56 -0.44 10.49
C VAL A 382 23.61 0.58 10.04
N GLU A 383 23.82 0.65 8.74
CA GLU A 383 24.75 1.59 8.12
C GLU A 383 24.24 3.04 8.20
N HIS A 384 25.18 4.00 8.18
CA HIS A 384 24.83 5.42 8.30
C HIS A 384 24.03 5.93 7.09
N GLU A 385 24.28 5.40 5.89
CA GLU A 385 23.51 5.75 4.69
C GLU A 385 22.03 5.39 4.81
N VAL A 386 21.72 4.23 5.42
CA VAL A 386 20.33 3.82 5.68
C VAL A 386 19.66 4.80 6.63
N MET A 387 20.34 5.21 7.69
CA MET A 387 19.80 6.20 8.63
C MET A 387 19.57 7.56 7.97
N ARG A 388 20.51 8.02 7.14
CA ARG A 388 20.34 9.25 6.35
C ARG A 388 19.13 9.15 5.43
N SER A 389 18.95 8.01 4.75
CA SER A 389 17.80 7.79 3.88
C SER A 389 16.46 7.83 4.63
N ILE A 390 16.41 7.28 5.85
CA ILE A 390 15.20 7.33 6.71
C ILE A 390 14.88 8.77 7.12
N ASN A 391 15.89 9.55 7.50
CA ASN A 391 15.69 10.96 7.87
C ASN A 391 15.19 11.80 6.68
N ILE A 392 15.76 11.61 5.49
CA ILE A 392 15.29 12.30 4.27
C ILE A 392 13.84 11.90 3.96
N PHE A 393 13.52 10.61 4.04
CA PHE A 393 12.15 10.12 3.85
C PHE A 393 11.17 10.82 4.80
N LEU A 394 11.49 10.92 6.09
CA LEU A 394 10.64 11.61 7.06
C LEU A 394 10.46 13.11 6.78
N ILE A 395 11.55 13.79 6.46
CA ILE A 395 11.52 15.23 6.16
C ILE A 395 10.62 15.48 4.93
N THR A 396 10.77 14.66 3.90
CA THR A 396 9.93 14.70 2.70
C THR A 396 8.47 14.34 3.01
N TYR A 397 8.23 13.31 3.82
CA TYR A 397 6.89 12.90 4.26
C TYR A 397 6.16 14.05 4.96
N MET A 398 6.81 14.69 5.94
CA MET A 398 6.21 15.83 6.67
C MET A 398 5.95 17.03 5.77
N MET A 399 6.82 17.29 4.78
CA MET A 399 6.57 18.36 3.80
C MET A 399 5.33 18.09 2.94
N ILE A 400 5.18 16.85 2.44
CA ILE A 400 4.01 16.47 1.64
C ILE A 400 2.75 16.55 2.49
N LEU A 401 2.75 15.95 3.68
CA LEU A 401 1.61 16.00 4.61
C LEU A 401 1.14 17.44 4.86
N SER A 402 2.06 18.35 5.23
CA SER A 402 1.72 19.75 5.50
C SER A 402 1.25 20.50 4.26
N PHE A 403 1.88 20.26 3.10
CA PHE A 403 1.52 20.95 1.86
C PHE A 403 0.18 20.46 1.31
N SER A 404 -0.06 19.16 1.28
CA SER A 404 -1.34 18.58 0.87
C SER A 404 -2.48 19.03 1.78
N THR A 405 -2.26 19.08 3.10
CA THR A 405 -3.28 19.60 4.05
C THR A 405 -3.61 21.06 3.76
N LEU A 406 -2.59 21.89 3.48
CA LEU A 406 -2.80 23.29 3.12
C LEU A 406 -3.58 23.44 1.79
N LEU A 407 -3.33 22.57 0.81
CA LEU A 407 -4.01 22.64 -0.48
C LEU A 407 -5.49 22.26 -0.38
N ILE A 408 -5.82 21.19 0.35
CA ILE A 408 -7.22 20.76 0.46
C ILE A 408 -8.05 21.68 1.36
N ALA A 409 -7.42 22.40 2.29
CA ALA A 409 -8.07 23.40 3.13
C ALA A 409 -8.73 24.55 2.34
N LEU A 410 -8.43 24.67 1.04
CA LEU A 410 -9.13 25.59 0.13
C LEU A 410 -10.62 25.26 -0.03
N ASP A 411 -11.04 24.01 0.23
CA ASP A 411 -12.45 23.62 0.22
C ASP A 411 -13.24 24.14 1.45
N GLY A 412 -12.53 24.61 2.49
CA GLY A 412 -13.14 25.28 3.65
C GLY A 412 -13.67 24.36 4.75
N TYR A 413 -13.22 23.10 4.79
CA TYR A 413 -13.54 22.15 5.87
C TYR A 413 -12.68 22.40 7.13
N ASP A 414 -13.00 21.70 8.22
CA ASP A 414 -12.28 21.83 9.47
C ASP A 414 -10.92 21.12 9.43
N LEU A 415 -9.99 21.57 10.30
CA LEU A 415 -8.63 21.07 10.35
C LEU A 415 -8.56 19.55 10.63
N ILE A 416 -9.49 18.99 11.41
CA ILE A 416 -9.46 17.56 11.74
C ILE A 416 -9.83 16.76 10.50
N THR A 417 -10.90 17.14 9.81
CA THR A 417 -11.29 16.54 8.52
C THR A 417 -10.15 16.59 7.53
N ASP A 418 -9.56 17.77 7.27
CA ASP A 418 -8.49 17.91 6.28
C ASP A 418 -7.22 17.16 6.67
N PHE A 419 -6.75 17.34 7.90
CA PHE A 419 -5.52 16.68 8.36
C PHE A 419 -5.66 15.16 8.34
N THR A 420 -6.80 14.63 8.78
CA THR A 420 -7.03 13.19 8.79
C THR A 420 -7.32 12.63 7.40
N ALA A 421 -7.90 13.40 6.48
CA ALA A 421 -8.05 13.02 5.07
C ALA A 421 -6.68 12.81 4.40
N VAL A 422 -5.74 13.74 4.60
CA VAL A 422 -4.37 13.59 4.07
C VAL A 422 -3.62 12.48 4.80
N ALA A 423 -3.73 12.38 6.12
CA ALA A 423 -3.07 11.32 6.88
C ALA A 423 -3.59 9.92 6.46
N ALA A 424 -4.89 9.77 6.22
CA ALA A 424 -5.49 8.52 5.78
C ALA A 424 -5.10 8.15 4.35
N THR A 425 -5.02 9.12 3.44
CA THR A 425 -4.65 8.86 2.04
C THR A 425 -3.14 8.67 1.85
N LEU A 426 -2.31 9.50 2.48
CA LEU A 426 -0.85 9.40 2.41
C LEU A 426 -0.29 8.14 3.07
N ASN A 427 -0.97 7.59 4.09
CA ASN A 427 -0.58 6.32 4.70
C ASN A 427 -1.31 5.10 4.11
N ASN A 428 -2.19 5.30 3.12
CA ASN A 428 -3.01 4.27 2.49
C ASN A 428 -3.87 3.49 3.50
N ILE A 429 -4.67 4.20 4.31
CA ILE A 429 -5.50 3.62 5.37
C ILE A 429 -6.98 3.61 4.98
N GLY A 430 -7.49 4.73 4.47
CA GLY A 430 -8.89 4.85 4.07
C GLY A 430 -9.67 5.83 4.95
N PRO A 431 -10.19 5.39 6.11
CA PRO A 431 -10.95 6.27 7.00
C PRO A 431 -10.03 7.24 7.78
N GLY A 432 -10.48 8.49 7.87
CA GLY A 432 -9.96 9.53 8.76
C GLY A 432 -10.87 9.73 9.98
N LEU A 433 -11.12 10.98 10.38
CA LEU A 433 -12.07 11.36 11.42
C LEU A 433 -13.12 12.34 10.87
N GLU A 434 -14.18 12.56 11.64
CA GLU A 434 -15.25 13.51 11.33
C GLU A 434 -15.88 13.22 9.97
N LEU A 435 -15.82 14.16 9.02
CA LEU A 435 -16.48 14.04 7.72
C LEU A 435 -15.82 13.03 6.78
N VAL A 436 -14.59 12.60 7.08
CA VAL A 436 -13.93 11.45 6.43
C VAL A 436 -13.84 10.23 7.36
N GLY A 437 -14.66 10.21 8.41
CA GLY A 437 -14.73 9.12 9.37
C GLY A 437 -15.26 7.81 8.78
N PRO A 438 -15.36 6.76 9.62
CA PRO A 438 -15.67 5.39 9.17
C PRO A 438 -17.05 5.20 8.57
N THR A 439 -18.00 6.09 8.83
CA THR A 439 -19.37 6.07 8.29
C THR A 439 -19.58 7.09 7.18
N SER A 440 -18.54 7.83 6.81
CA SER A 440 -18.57 8.90 5.82
C SER A 440 -17.64 8.55 4.65
N ASN A 441 -17.56 9.42 3.65
CA ASN A 441 -16.77 9.18 2.44
C ASN A 441 -16.11 10.46 1.93
N PHE A 442 -15.28 10.32 0.90
CA PHE A 442 -14.51 11.43 0.31
C PHE A 442 -15.25 12.13 -0.83
N GLY A 443 -16.54 11.81 -1.05
CA GLY A 443 -17.36 12.34 -2.13
C GLY A 443 -17.53 13.86 -2.06
N MET A 444 -17.57 14.40 -0.83
CA MET A 444 -17.70 15.82 -0.49
C MET A 444 -16.57 16.74 -0.98
N PHE A 445 -15.37 16.20 -1.21
CA PHE A 445 -14.23 17.03 -1.65
C PHE A 445 -14.39 17.49 -3.09
N SER A 446 -13.83 18.66 -3.39
CA SER A 446 -13.78 19.17 -4.76
C SER A 446 -12.88 18.29 -5.64
N ASP A 447 -13.04 18.42 -6.96
CA ASP A 447 -12.18 17.71 -7.91
C ASP A 447 -10.69 18.06 -7.72
N PHE A 448 -10.39 19.30 -7.31
CA PHE A 448 -9.02 19.71 -6.99
C PHE A 448 -8.46 18.94 -5.79
N SER A 449 -9.20 18.91 -4.69
CA SER A 449 -8.79 18.18 -3.48
C SER A 449 -8.68 16.68 -3.73
N LYS A 450 -9.59 16.09 -4.52
CA LYS A 450 -9.49 14.69 -4.94
C LYS A 450 -8.21 14.42 -5.73
N VAL A 451 -7.76 15.33 -6.58
CA VAL A 451 -6.47 15.18 -7.30
C VAL A 451 -5.27 15.20 -6.35
N VAL A 452 -5.28 16.06 -5.34
CA VAL A 452 -4.23 16.09 -4.30
C VAL A 452 -4.20 14.77 -3.52
N LEU A 453 -5.36 14.31 -3.06
CA LEU A 453 -5.50 13.04 -2.34
C LEU A 453 -5.13 11.83 -3.21
N MET A 454 -5.45 11.84 -4.51
CA MET A 454 -4.99 10.83 -5.46
C MET A 454 -3.47 10.77 -5.57
N PHE A 455 -2.80 11.94 -5.57
CA PHE A 455 -1.35 12.02 -5.52
C PHE A 455 -0.79 11.47 -4.20
N ASP A 456 -1.40 11.81 -3.06
CA ASP A 456 -0.98 11.34 -1.74
C ASP A 456 -1.06 9.82 -1.62
N MET A 457 -2.13 9.19 -2.12
CA MET A 457 -2.28 7.74 -2.17
C MET A 457 -1.16 7.06 -2.99
N LEU A 458 -0.88 7.58 -4.19
CA LEU A 458 0.19 7.05 -5.04
C LEU A 458 1.58 7.28 -4.44
N ALA A 459 1.81 8.45 -3.85
CA ALA A 459 3.07 8.79 -3.20
C ALA A 459 3.30 7.91 -1.97
N GLY A 460 2.29 7.76 -1.11
CA GLY A 460 2.32 6.89 0.06
C GLY A 460 2.72 5.46 -0.30
N ARG A 461 2.00 4.89 -1.27
CA ARG A 461 2.20 3.49 -1.69
C ARG A 461 3.60 3.24 -2.25
N LEU A 462 4.13 4.20 -2.99
CA LEU A 462 5.44 4.09 -3.66
C LEU A 462 6.62 4.57 -2.79
N GLU A 463 6.43 4.85 -1.50
CA GLU A 463 7.45 5.43 -0.61
C GLU A 463 7.98 6.81 -1.05
N LEU A 464 7.11 7.64 -1.63
CA LEU A 464 7.29 9.04 -2.03
C LEU A 464 8.26 9.27 -3.21
N PHE A 465 9.45 8.68 -3.15
CA PHE A 465 10.55 8.99 -4.08
C PHE A 465 10.23 8.67 -5.55
N PRO A 466 9.57 7.55 -5.91
CA PRO A 466 9.20 7.30 -7.31
C PRO A 466 8.32 8.41 -7.90
N MET A 467 7.34 8.89 -7.14
CA MET A 467 6.47 10.00 -7.55
C MET A 467 7.24 11.33 -7.65
N LEU A 468 8.09 11.63 -6.66
CA LEU A 468 8.90 12.86 -6.68
C LEU A 468 9.94 12.86 -7.81
N VAL A 469 10.56 11.71 -8.09
CA VAL A 469 11.49 11.54 -9.20
C VAL A 469 10.76 11.71 -10.53
N LEU A 470 9.52 11.21 -10.67
CA LEU A 470 8.71 11.41 -11.87
C LEU A 470 8.49 12.91 -12.16
N ILE A 471 8.14 13.68 -11.14
CA ILE A 471 7.84 15.11 -11.26
C ILE A 471 9.11 15.96 -11.40
N SER A 472 10.24 15.51 -10.86
CA SER A 472 11.48 16.28 -10.87
C SER A 472 11.99 16.57 -12.30
N PRO A 473 12.18 17.85 -12.69
CA PRO A 473 12.71 18.19 -14.02
C PRO A 473 14.11 17.62 -14.28
N ILE A 474 14.91 17.39 -13.22
CA ILE A 474 16.26 16.81 -13.31
C ILE A 474 16.20 15.38 -13.87
N THR A 475 15.10 14.67 -13.63
CA THR A 475 14.86 13.33 -14.18
C THR A 475 14.75 13.35 -15.70
N TRP A 476 14.30 14.43 -16.31
CA TRP A 476 14.09 14.46 -17.76
C TRP A 476 15.24 15.11 -18.52
N ARG A 477 16.16 15.79 -17.83
CA ARG A 477 17.36 16.37 -18.43
C ARG A 477 18.39 15.30 -18.82
N ASP A 478 18.94 15.42 -20.02
CA ASP A 478 19.99 14.54 -20.53
C ASP A 478 21.29 14.75 -19.74
N THR A 479 21.73 13.73 -19.00
CA THR A 479 23.01 13.68 -18.26
C THR A 479 24.24 13.58 -19.17
N LYS A 480 24.19 14.08 -20.43
CA LYS A 480 25.37 14.22 -21.29
C LYS A 480 26.37 15.26 -20.77
N VAL A 481 25.95 16.14 -19.86
CA VAL A 481 26.78 17.24 -19.32
C VAL A 481 27.96 16.74 -18.48
N PHE A 482 27.85 15.59 -17.79
CA PHE A 482 28.92 15.07 -16.93
C PHE A 482 29.98 14.20 -17.64
N LYS A 483 29.86 13.96 -18.96
CA LYS A 483 30.90 13.25 -19.73
C LYS A 483 32.06 14.15 -20.18
N LYS A 484 32.03 15.46 -19.90
CA LYS A 484 33.15 16.38 -20.10
C LYS A 484 33.94 16.58 -18.79
N ILE A 485 34.49 15.52 -18.23
CA ILE A 485 35.70 15.67 -17.41
C ILE A 485 36.84 15.52 -18.41
N PRO A 486 37.63 16.57 -18.70
CA PRO A 486 38.78 16.44 -19.58
C PRO A 486 39.71 15.40 -18.94
N LYS A 487 40.04 14.35 -19.68
CA LYS A 487 41.15 13.45 -19.31
C LYS A 487 42.36 14.34 -19.10
N TYR A 488 42.83 14.45 -17.87
CA TYR A 488 44.13 15.05 -17.56
C TYR A 488 45.17 14.24 -18.33
N LYS A 489 45.67 14.78 -19.45
CA LYS A 489 46.87 14.25 -20.11
C LYS A 489 48.01 14.57 -19.18
N GLY A 490 48.44 13.60 -18.38
CA GLY A 490 49.72 13.69 -17.69
C GLY A 490 50.81 13.91 -18.73
N ARG A 491 51.48 15.06 -18.66
CA ARG A 491 52.81 15.24 -19.24
C ARG A 491 53.75 14.35 -18.43
N ALA A 492 54.18 13.26 -19.04
CA ALA A 492 55.40 12.59 -18.60
C ALA A 492 56.59 13.46 -19.01
N SER A 493 57.51 13.63 -18.05
CA SER A 493 58.94 13.91 -18.19
C SER A 493 59.37 15.04 -19.13
N ASP A 494 59.74 16.17 -18.53
CA ASP A 494 61.04 16.79 -18.77
C ASP A 494 61.45 17.55 -17.50
N ILE A 495 62.74 17.38 -17.14
CA ILE A 495 63.48 17.77 -15.92
C ILE A 495 63.55 16.68 -14.84
#